data_AF-A0A959ULI4-F1
#
_entry.id   AF-A0A959ULI4-F1
#
_cell.length_a   1.000
_cell.length_b   1.000
_cell.length_c   1.000
_cell.angle_alpha   90.00
_cell.angle_beta   90.00
_cell.angle_gamma   90.00
#
_symmetry.space_group_name_H-M   'P 1'
#
loop_
_entity.id
_entity.type
_entity.pdbx_description
1 polymer ?
#
loop_
_entity_poly.entity_id
_entity_poly.type
_entity_poly.pdbx_seq_one_letter_code
_entity_poly.pdbx_strand_id
1 'polypeptide(L)'
;MKPLFRVARRVVLAVGVLFCLGFAWPQRFVMPVEGAGRSSFHPESFWYHPWGRSVTHKGVDIFARKGTPVRAATSGLVVFTGELGMGGRV
;
A
#
# COMPACT_ATOMS: atom_id res chain seq x y z
N MET A 1 43.74 8.00 9.17
CA MET A 1 42.36 7.96 9.72
C MET A 1 41.41 9.03 9.14
N LYS A 2 41.83 10.29 8.95
CA LYS A 2 40.99 11.37 8.38
C LYS A 2 40.42 11.15 6.95
N PRO A 3 41.12 10.52 5.98
CA PRO A 3 40.59 10.36 4.62
C PRO A 3 39.45 9.35 4.54
N LEU A 4 39.54 8.23 5.29
CA LEU A 4 38.49 7.22 5.36
C LEU A 4 37.18 7.82 5.92
N PHE A 5 37.27 8.61 7.00
CA PHE A 5 36.11 9.28 7.58
C PHE A 5 35.45 10.27 6.61
N ARG A 6 36.26 10.97 5.79
CA ARG A 6 35.76 11.90 4.76
C ARG A 6 35.01 11.17 3.63
N VAL A 7 35.50 10.00 3.22
CA VAL A 7 34.85 9.15 2.21
C VAL A 7 33.55 8.59 2.76
N ALA A 8 33.57 7.99 3.97
CA ALA A 8 32.38 7.45 4.61
C ALA A 8 31.27 8.51 4.77
N ARG A 9 31.62 9.72 5.21
CA ARG A 9 30.66 10.83 5.31
C ARG A 9 30.01 11.18 3.96
N ARG A 10 30.78 11.19 2.86
CA ARG A 10 30.24 11.47 1.52
C ARG A 10 29.30 10.36 1.06
N VAL A 11 29.63 9.10 1.31
CA VAL A 11 28.77 7.96 0.98
C VAL A 11 27.45 8.05 1.74
N VAL A 12 27.49 8.28 3.05
CA VAL A 12 26.27 8.44 3.87
C VAL A 12 25.41 9.59 3.36
N LEU A 13 26.02 10.74 3.05
CA LEU A 13 25.29 11.87 2.48
C LEU A 13 24.68 11.54 1.11
N ALA A 14 25.42 10.87 0.21
CA ALA A 14 24.92 10.49 -1.09
C ALA A 14 23.74 9.51 -1.01
N VAL A 15 23.86 8.50 -0.14
CA VAL A 15 22.77 7.55 0.14
C VAL A 15 21.58 8.28 0.74
N GLY A 16 21.80 9.16 1.71
CA GLY A 16 20.74 9.99 2.30
C GLY A 16 20.02 10.85 1.28
N VAL A 17 20.75 11.50 0.38
CA VAL A 17 20.17 12.28 -0.73
C VAL A 17 19.35 11.38 -1.66
N LEU A 18 19.86 10.20 -2.02
CA LEU A 18 19.12 9.25 -2.86
C LEU A 18 17.80 8.82 -2.21
N PHE A 19 17.80 8.53 -0.90
CA PHE A 19 16.57 8.24 -0.16
C PHE A 19 15.61 9.44 -0.15
N CYS A 20 16.11 10.65 0.14
CA CYS A 20 15.28 11.85 0.11
C CYS A 20 14.65 12.09 -1.27
N LEU A 21 15.41 11.90 -2.35
CA LEU A 21 14.90 12.00 -3.72
C LEU A 21 13.85 10.93 -4.02
N GLY A 22 14.07 9.69 -3.56
CA GLY A 22 13.10 8.60 -3.69
C GLY A 22 11.79 8.87 -2.94
N PHE A 23 11.86 9.38 -1.71
CA PHE A 23 10.68 9.75 -0.92
C PHE A 23 9.97 11.00 -1.45
N ALA A 24 10.70 11.94 -2.05
CA ALA A 24 10.13 13.12 -2.69
C ALA A 24 9.56 12.82 -4.09
N TRP A 25 9.85 11.64 -4.67
CA TRP A 25 9.38 11.28 -6.00
C TRP A 25 7.85 11.09 -5.99
N PRO A 26 7.11 11.81 -6.85
CA PRO A 26 5.66 11.76 -6.85
C PRO A 26 5.15 10.36 -7.20
N GLN A 27 4.31 9.82 -6.34
CA GLN A 27 3.65 8.53 -6.56
C GLN A 27 2.31 8.74 -7.26
N ARG A 28 1.97 7.84 -8.18
CA ARG A 28 0.68 7.84 -8.87
C ARG A 28 -0.22 6.78 -8.26
N PHE A 29 -1.22 7.22 -7.49
CA PHE A 29 -2.26 6.37 -6.95
C PHE A 29 -3.47 6.33 -7.86
N VAL A 30 -4.04 5.15 -8.05
CA VAL A 30 -5.27 4.92 -8.83
C VAL A 30 -6.25 4.06 -8.04
N MET A 31 -7.53 4.16 -8.38
CA MET A 31 -8.55 3.28 -7.82
C MET A 31 -8.28 1.84 -8.28
N PRO A 32 -8.04 0.88 -7.35
CA PRO A 32 -7.63 -0.47 -7.73
C PRO A 32 -8.79 -1.30 -8.32
N VAL A 33 -10.03 -0.99 -7.98
CA VAL A 33 -11.21 -1.72 -8.47
C VAL A 33 -11.79 -1.01 -9.69
N GLU A 34 -11.89 -1.74 -10.80
CA GLU A 34 -12.34 -1.18 -12.07
C GLU A 34 -13.79 -0.67 -12.00
N GLY A 35 -14.01 0.58 -12.45
CA GLY A 35 -15.32 1.24 -12.44
C GLY A 35 -15.81 1.71 -11.06
N ALA A 36 -15.03 1.51 -10.00
CA ALA A 36 -15.44 1.92 -8.66
C ALA A 36 -15.31 3.43 -8.45
N GLY A 37 -16.23 3.98 -7.65
CA GLY A 37 -16.31 5.41 -7.34
C GLY A 37 -16.84 5.64 -5.92
N ARG A 38 -17.34 6.84 -5.64
CA ARG A 38 -17.82 7.20 -4.29
C ARG A 38 -18.95 6.29 -3.80
N SER A 39 -19.86 5.89 -4.68
CA SER A 39 -20.98 4.99 -4.35
C SER A 39 -20.55 3.53 -4.11
N SER A 40 -19.30 3.18 -4.39
CA SER A 40 -18.75 1.85 -4.10
C SER A 40 -18.34 1.68 -2.65
N PHE A 41 -18.46 2.74 -1.83
CA PHE A 41 -18.20 2.70 -0.39
C PHE A 41 -19.51 2.85 0.36
N HIS A 42 -19.75 1.98 1.34
CA HIS A 42 -20.96 2.04 2.16
C HIS A 42 -20.65 2.71 3.51
N PRO A 43 -21.38 3.75 3.95
CA PRO A 43 -21.10 4.42 5.23
C PRO A 43 -21.13 3.46 6.44
N GLU A 44 -21.99 2.46 6.39
CA GLU A 44 -22.08 1.47 7.47
C GLU A 44 -20.98 0.42 7.43
N SER A 45 -20.20 0.28 6.34
CA SER A 45 -19.04 -0.64 6.33
C SER A 45 -17.83 -0.05 7.06
N PHE A 46 -17.87 1.23 7.42
CA PHE A 46 -16.86 1.83 8.29
C PHE A 46 -17.28 1.57 9.75
N TRP A 47 -16.39 0.97 10.55
CA TRP A 47 -16.66 0.70 11.98
C TRP A 47 -17.84 -0.27 12.26
N TYR A 48 -18.27 -1.07 11.26
CA TYR A 48 -19.29 -2.12 11.40
C TYR A 48 -18.91 -3.27 12.34
N HIS A 49 -19.50 -3.30 13.52
CA HIS A 49 -19.38 -4.44 14.43
C HIS A 49 -20.35 -5.57 14.03
N PRO A 50 -19.98 -6.87 14.16
CA PRO A 50 -18.75 -7.42 14.75
C PRO A 50 -17.62 -7.71 13.76
N TRP A 51 -16.39 -7.33 14.13
CA TRP A 51 -15.16 -7.51 13.32
C TRP A 51 -14.49 -8.89 13.42
N GLY A 52 -15.24 -9.90 13.86
CA GLY A 52 -14.74 -11.25 14.07
C GLY A 52 -13.47 -11.29 14.95
N ARG A 53 -12.54 -12.19 14.62
CA ARG A 53 -11.30 -12.42 15.40
C ARG A 53 -10.38 -11.21 15.51
N SER A 54 -10.41 -10.29 14.54
CA SER A 54 -9.54 -9.10 14.54
C SER A 54 -10.03 -8.02 15.53
N VAL A 55 -11.32 -8.05 15.90
CA VAL A 55 -11.99 -7.02 16.74
C VAL A 55 -11.96 -5.60 16.12
N THR A 56 -11.25 -5.43 15.00
CA THR A 56 -11.05 -4.18 14.27
C THR A 56 -11.00 -4.42 12.77
N HIS A 57 -11.45 -3.44 11.98
CA HIS A 57 -11.27 -3.38 10.53
C HIS A 57 -9.97 -2.66 10.19
N LYS A 58 -9.11 -3.32 9.42
CA LYS A 58 -7.75 -2.86 9.08
C LYS A 58 -7.62 -2.39 7.64
N GLY A 59 -8.74 -2.05 7.00
CA GLY A 59 -8.79 -1.69 5.60
C GLY A 59 -10.05 -0.90 5.26
N VAL A 60 -10.40 -0.87 3.99
CA VAL A 60 -11.63 -0.28 3.48
C VAL A 60 -12.27 -1.25 2.50
N ASP A 61 -13.60 -1.35 2.55
CA ASP A 61 -14.34 -2.21 1.66
C ASP A 61 -14.79 -1.42 0.43
N ILE A 62 -14.48 -1.95 -0.76
CA ILE A 62 -14.91 -1.41 -2.05
C ILE A 62 -15.86 -2.43 -2.67
N PHE A 63 -17.14 -2.09 -2.71
CA PHE A 63 -18.18 -2.99 -3.22
C PHE A 63 -18.19 -3.01 -4.77
N ALA A 64 -18.13 -4.22 -5.34
CA ALA A 64 -18.17 -4.45 -6.78
C ALA A 64 -18.79 -5.82 -7.10
N ARG A 65 -19.16 -6.05 -8.37
CA ARG A 65 -19.65 -7.36 -8.81
C ARG A 65 -18.51 -8.38 -8.79
N LYS A 66 -18.83 -9.64 -8.51
CA LYS A 66 -17.85 -10.74 -8.58
C LYS A 66 -17.23 -10.81 -9.98
N GLY A 67 -15.90 -10.87 -10.04
CA GLY A 67 -15.16 -10.89 -11.30
C GLY A 67 -14.76 -9.51 -11.82
N THR A 68 -15.16 -8.41 -11.15
CA THR A 68 -14.61 -7.08 -11.46
C THR A 68 -13.08 -7.10 -11.30
N PRO A 69 -12.31 -6.69 -12.32
CA PRO A 69 -10.86 -6.67 -12.23
C PRO A 69 -10.35 -5.77 -11.10
N VAL A 70 -9.33 -6.26 -10.40
CA VAL A 70 -8.56 -5.51 -9.40
C VAL A 70 -7.14 -5.32 -9.95
N ARG A 71 -6.67 -4.09 -9.95
CA ARG A 71 -5.35 -3.67 -10.44
C ARG A 71 -4.53 -3.08 -9.30
N ALA A 72 -3.22 -3.04 -9.45
CA ALA A 72 -2.34 -2.42 -8.46
C ALA A 72 -2.69 -0.92 -8.30
N ALA A 73 -2.87 -0.47 -7.05
CA ALA A 73 -3.21 0.92 -6.75
C ALA A 73 -2.05 1.89 -7.04
N THR A 74 -0.82 1.39 -7.09
CA THR A 74 0.40 2.14 -7.45
C THR A 74 1.46 1.16 -7.95
N SER A 75 2.54 1.67 -8.53
CA SER A 75 3.71 0.86 -8.89
C SER A 75 4.39 0.27 -7.64
N GLY A 76 4.84 -0.98 -7.72
CA GLY A 76 5.50 -1.65 -6.62
C GLY A 76 6.02 -3.04 -6.96
N LEU A 77 6.58 -3.73 -5.97
CA LEU A 77 7.00 -5.11 -6.05
C LEU A 77 5.97 -6.00 -5.34
N VAL A 78 5.52 -7.07 -6.01
CA VAL A 78 4.68 -8.09 -5.37
C VAL A 78 5.56 -8.92 -4.43
N VAL A 79 5.29 -8.85 -3.13
CA VAL A 79 6.03 -9.58 -2.09
C VAL A 79 5.32 -10.85 -1.63
N PHE A 80 4.02 -11.00 -1.93
CA PHE A 80 3.20 -12.14 -1.54
C PHE A 80 1.99 -12.28 -2.45
N THR A 81 1.59 -13.54 -2.73
CA THR A 81 0.32 -13.90 -3.37
C THR A 81 -0.16 -15.24 -2.80
N GLY A 82 -1.45 -15.43 -2.55
CA GLY A 82 -1.98 -16.71 -2.07
C GLY A 82 -3.43 -16.68 -1.62
N GLU A 83 -3.82 -17.68 -0.82
CA GLU A 83 -5.12 -17.74 -0.17
C GLU A 83 -4.97 -17.78 1.35
N LEU A 84 -5.64 -16.85 2.04
CA LEU A 84 -5.64 -16.72 3.49
C LEU A 84 -7.02 -17.10 4.04
N GLY A 85 -7.06 -17.80 5.19
CA GLY A 85 -8.32 -18.29 5.76
C GLY A 85 -9.39 -17.21 6.01
N MET A 86 -9.00 -16.00 6.42
CA MET A 86 -9.94 -14.86 6.58
C MET A 86 -9.85 -13.84 5.43
N GLY A 87 -8.71 -13.76 4.74
CA GLY A 87 -8.47 -12.75 3.69
C GLY A 87 -8.89 -13.19 2.29
N GLY A 88 -9.18 -14.48 2.09
CA GLY A 88 -9.42 -15.03 0.77
C GLY A 88 -8.19 -14.92 -0.11
N ARG A 89 -8.40 -14.62 -1.40
CA ARG A 89 -7.32 -14.48 -2.40
C ARG A 89 -6.66 -13.11 -2.27
N VAL A 90 -5.35 -13.11 -2.07
CA VAL A 90 -4.50 -11.91 -1.89
C VAL A 90 -3.26 -11.95 -2.77
#